data_AF-A0A2D6LDH7-F1
#
_entry.id   AF-A0A2D6LDH7-F1
#
_cell.length_a   1.000
_cell.length_b   1.000
_cell.length_c   1.000
_cell.angle_alpha   90.00
_cell.angle_beta   90.00
_cell.angle_gamma   90.00
#
_symmetry.space_group_name_H-M   'P 1'
#
loop_
_entity.id
_entity.type
_entity.pdbx_description
1 polymer ?
#
loop_
_entity_poly.entity_id
_entity_poly.type
_entity_poly.pdbx_seq_one_letter_code
_entity_poly.pdbx_strand_id
1 'polypeptide(L)'
;MGIHYEGISSPNPNLWAGPCRFFAKGRGALADYWSVEAIIDRGYAFATFNDVELDADRDDVSDGIHGLLRPASVRAAGGDADAVWGTIAAWAWGSSRVIDYAETTDDIDMTKVAVVGHSRRGKSALLAGAFDDRISLTVAHQAGTGADALSRLTLFQEPVFLMNWMYRHWFNKRFQTYNFRIHKLPVDQHELLALVAPRTVLINAAYSYRWAGFRSSANAMRAAEPVYKLYGKTGIKGTGIITDDDEISIHTIGGMTQYRRPSGHSLDPDYWRVILDVAKVVFANQ
;
A
#
# COMPACT_ATOMS: atom_id res chain seq x y z
N MET A 1 13.88 -29.88 -5.67
CA MET A 1 14.81 -28.74 -5.63
C MET A 1 14.31 -27.84 -4.51
N GLY A 2 15.07 -27.74 -3.42
CA GLY A 2 14.66 -26.91 -2.28
C GLY A 2 14.81 -25.44 -2.65
N ILE A 3 13.71 -24.68 -2.55
CA ILE A 3 13.72 -23.23 -2.68
C ILE A 3 14.51 -22.69 -1.48
N HIS A 4 15.66 -22.07 -1.73
CA HIS A 4 16.46 -21.39 -0.71
C HIS A 4 15.84 -20.00 -0.48
N TYR A 5 15.16 -19.83 0.66
CA TYR A 5 14.58 -18.54 1.05
C TYR A 5 15.65 -17.66 1.71
N GLU A 6 16.30 -16.79 0.94
CA GLU A 6 17.04 -15.65 1.50
C GLU A 6 16.09 -14.44 1.61
N GLY A 7 15.84 -13.92 2.83
CA GLY A 7 15.41 -12.53 3.00
C GLY A 7 14.02 -12.19 3.57
N ILE A 8 13.16 -13.13 3.96
CA ILE A 8 11.80 -12.77 4.45
C ILE A 8 11.77 -12.57 5.97
N SER A 9 11.59 -11.35 6.48
CA SER A 9 11.41 -11.07 7.93
C SER A 9 9.96 -11.20 8.42
N SER A 10 9.78 -11.54 9.69
CA SER A 10 8.47 -11.74 10.35
C SER A 10 7.93 -10.48 11.04
N PRO A 11 6.69 -10.05 10.73
CA PRO A 11 5.85 -9.36 11.72
C PRO A 11 4.89 -10.34 12.40
N ASN A 12 4.72 -10.16 13.71
CA ASN A 12 3.87 -11.00 14.57
C ASN A 12 2.39 -11.00 14.11
N PRO A 13 1.73 -12.15 13.91
CA PRO A 13 0.31 -12.24 13.53
C PRO A 13 -0.69 -11.81 14.62
N ASN A 14 -0.25 -11.57 15.87
CA ASN A 14 -1.13 -11.40 17.04
C ASN A 14 -1.06 -10.02 17.74
N LEU A 15 -0.86 -8.89 17.03
CA LEU A 15 -0.89 -7.58 17.69
C LEU A 15 -1.68 -6.52 16.91
N TRP A 16 -2.92 -6.31 17.35
CA TRP A 16 -3.76 -5.16 16.99
C TRP A 16 -3.35 -3.83 17.64
N ALA A 17 -2.34 -3.79 18.52
CA ALA A 17 -1.88 -2.55 19.17
C ALA A 17 -0.56 -2.68 19.99
N GLY A 18 0.46 -3.41 19.54
CA GLY A 18 1.70 -3.58 20.33
C GLY A 18 2.98 -3.50 19.52
N PRO A 19 4.10 -3.06 20.13
CA PRO A 19 5.40 -3.04 19.47
C PRO A 19 5.73 -4.46 18.99
N CYS A 20 6.16 -4.57 17.73
CA CYS A 20 6.67 -5.82 17.18
C CYS A 20 7.89 -6.26 18.00
N ARG A 21 7.67 -7.09 19.03
CA ARG A 21 8.75 -7.74 19.77
C ARG A 21 9.31 -8.87 18.90
N PHE A 22 10.62 -8.79 18.65
CA PHE A 22 11.40 -9.81 17.97
C PHE A 22 11.21 -11.18 18.62
N PHE A 23 10.94 -12.19 17.79
CA PHE A 23 11.26 -13.58 18.10
C PHE A 23 12.20 -14.09 17.01
N ALA A 24 13.30 -14.71 17.42
CA ALA A 24 14.30 -15.34 16.55
C ALA A 24 13.76 -16.56 15.73
N LYS A 25 12.45 -16.80 15.73
CA LYS A 25 11.76 -17.67 14.78
C LYS A 25 11.12 -16.76 13.73
N GLY A 26 11.62 -16.53 12.53
CA GLY A 26 12.69 -17.09 11.72
C GLY A 26 12.36 -16.62 10.29
N ARG A 27 13.35 -16.40 9.42
CA ARG A 27 13.06 -15.95 8.06
C ARG A 27 12.14 -16.96 7.33
N GLY A 28 11.20 -16.48 6.52
CA GLY A 28 10.26 -17.35 5.79
C GLY A 28 9.11 -17.93 6.64
N ALA A 29 9.00 -17.57 7.92
CA ALA A 29 7.94 -18.08 8.82
C ALA A 29 6.50 -17.72 8.41
N LEU A 30 6.33 -16.83 7.42
CA LEU A 30 5.04 -16.40 6.89
C LEU A 30 4.92 -16.67 5.38
N ALA A 31 5.68 -17.60 4.82
CA ALA A 31 5.63 -17.94 3.39
C ALA A 31 4.18 -18.21 2.91
N ASP A 32 3.40 -18.97 3.69
CA ASP A 32 1.99 -19.25 3.40
C ASP A 32 1.11 -17.98 3.39
N TYR A 33 1.33 -17.07 4.36
CA TYR A 33 0.58 -15.80 4.44
C TYR A 33 0.87 -14.88 3.25
N TRP A 34 2.13 -14.88 2.77
CA TRP A 34 2.53 -14.15 1.58
C TRP A 34 2.32 -14.95 0.28
N SER A 35 1.83 -16.19 0.37
CA SER A 35 1.59 -17.11 -0.76
C SER A 35 2.80 -17.21 -1.71
N VAL A 36 4.01 -17.29 -1.15
CA VAL A 36 5.27 -17.18 -1.92
C VAL A 36 5.38 -18.24 -3.01
N GLU A 37 4.98 -19.47 -2.70
CA GLU A 37 4.98 -20.59 -3.65
C GLU A 37 4.04 -20.30 -4.83
N ALA A 38 2.84 -19.79 -4.57
CA ALA A 38 1.88 -19.43 -5.62
C ALA A 38 2.37 -18.26 -6.49
N ILE A 39 3.13 -17.33 -5.91
CA ILE A 39 3.75 -16.22 -6.65
C ILE A 39 4.82 -16.79 -7.61
N ILE A 40 5.71 -17.64 -7.11
CA ILE A 40 6.80 -18.27 -7.87
C ILE A 40 6.26 -19.21 -8.95
N ASP A 41 5.27 -20.04 -8.63
CA ASP A 41 4.63 -20.98 -9.57
C ASP A 41 3.95 -20.25 -10.74
N ARG A 42 3.56 -18.99 -10.55
CA ARG A 42 3.02 -18.11 -11.60
C ARG A 42 4.08 -17.33 -12.38
N GLY A 43 5.36 -17.58 -12.10
CA GLY A 43 6.50 -16.98 -12.81
C GLY A 43 6.89 -15.59 -12.33
N TYR A 44 6.49 -15.20 -11.13
CA TYR A 44 6.87 -13.91 -10.54
C TYR A 44 8.00 -14.07 -9.53
N ALA A 45 8.97 -13.16 -9.56
CA ALA A 45 9.91 -13.00 -8.47
C ALA A 45 9.20 -12.38 -7.25
N PHE A 46 9.63 -12.76 -6.05
CA PHE A 46 9.12 -12.21 -4.79
C PHE A 46 10.25 -11.54 -4.01
N ALA A 47 10.06 -10.28 -3.67
CA ALA A 47 10.95 -9.53 -2.80
C ALA A 47 10.16 -8.96 -1.61
N THR A 48 10.80 -8.93 -0.45
CA THR A 48 10.26 -8.33 0.76
C THR A 48 11.40 -7.78 1.61
N PHE A 49 11.09 -6.86 2.49
CA PHE A 49 12.04 -6.28 3.43
C PHE A 49 11.36 -6.09 4.78
N ASN A 50 12.17 -6.02 5.83
CA ASN A 50 11.68 -5.73 7.16
C ASN A 50 11.45 -4.23 7.31
N ASP A 51 10.20 -3.80 7.22
CA ASP A 51 9.86 -2.39 7.34
C ASP A 51 10.20 -1.81 8.72
N VAL A 52 10.15 -2.63 9.78
CA VAL A 52 10.56 -2.19 11.12
C VAL A 52 12.07 -2.00 11.31
N GLU A 53 12.91 -2.51 10.39
CA GLU A 53 14.35 -2.21 10.37
C GLU A 53 14.64 -0.85 9.74
N LEU A 54 13.74 -0.35 8.88
CA LEU A 54 13.81 1.00 8.35
C LEU A 54 13.28 2.01 9.36
N ASP A 55 12.09 1.76 9.89
CA ASP A 55 11.50 2.59 10.94
C ASP A 55 10.53 1.74 11.77
N ALA A 56 10.78 1.68 13.08
CA ALA A 56 9.96 0.86 13.94
C ALA A 56 8.55 1.46 14.09
N ASP A 57 7.53 0.60 14.11
CA ASP A 57 6.13 0.98 14.28
C ASP A 57 5.84 1.38 15.74
N ARG A 58 6.44 2.49 16.19
CA ARG A 58 6.29 3.09 17.52
C ARG A 58 6.54 4.61 17.47
N ASP A 59 6.08 5.33 18.48
CA ASP A 59 6.25 6.79 18.61
C ASP A 59 7.67 7.22 19.03
N ASP A 60 8.69 6.69 18.35
CA ASP A 60 10.11 6.98 18.56
C ASP A 60 10.81 7.00 17.20
N VAL A 61 11.36 8.16 16.84
CA VAL A 61 12.02 8.42 15.54
C VAL A 61 13.52 8.64 15.68
N SER A 62 14.09 8.21 16.81
CA SER A 62 15.51 8.43 17.13
C SER A 62 16.44 7.41 16.47
N ASP A 63 15.90 6.29 15.98
CA ASP A 63 16.63 5.21 15.31
C ASP A 63 16.24 5.06 13.83
N GLY A 64 16.74 4.00 13.19
CA GLY A 64 16.44 3.68 11.81
C GLY A 64 16.80 4.78 10.82
N ILE A 65 16.03 4.83 9.73
CA ILE A 65 16.24 5.79 8.64
C ILE A 65 15.88 7.22 9.07
N HIS A 66 14.92 7.39 9.99
CA HIS A 66 14.61 8.72 10.52
C HIS A 66 15.78 9.27 11.32
N GLY A 67 16.35 8.49 12.24
CA GLY A 67 17.54 8.89 13.00
C GLY A 67 18.71 9.27 12.10
N LEU A 68 18.97 8.46 11.06
CA LEU A 68 20.05 8.71 10.11
C LEU A 68 19.82 9.96 9.24
N LEU A 69 18.61 10.13 8.70
CA LEU A 69 18.32 11.18 7.72
C LEU A 69 17.69 12.44 8.31
N ARG A 70 17.39 12.48 9.61
CA ARG A 70 16.61 13.58 10.24
C ARG A 70 17.11 14.98 9.84
N PRO A 71 18.42 15.32 9.92
CA PRO A 71 18.88 16.66 9.55
C PRO A 71 18.62 16.98 8.07
N ALA A 72 18.77 15.99 7.18
CA ALA A 72 18.50 16.16 5.76
C ALA A 72 17.00 16.33 5.49
N SER A 73 16.15 15.53 6.15
CA SER A 73 14.70 15.61 6.01
C SER A 73 14.15 16.95 6.51
N VAL A 74 14.67 17.50 7.61
CA VAL A 74 14.30 18.85 8.10
C VAL A 74 14.68 19.92 7.08
N ARG A 75 15.88 19.85 6.49
CA ARG A 75 16.30 20.79 5.44
C ARG A 75 15.41 20.67 4.20
N ALA A 76 15.11 19.46 3.75
CA ALA A 76 14.21 19.21 2.62
C ALA A 76 12.79 19.75 2.88
N ALA A 77 12.35 19.74 4.14
CA ALA A 77 11.10 20.34 4.59
C ALA A 77 11.16 21.88 4.79
N GLY A 78 12.18 22.56 4.27
CA GLY A 78 12.33 24.02 4.40
C GLY A 78 12.64 24.48 5.82
N GLY A 79 13.20 23.61 6.66
CA GLY A 79 13.46 23.87 8.08
C GLY A 79 12.30 23.53 9.02
N ASP A 80 11.13 23.13 8.49
CA ASP A 80 9.99 22.74 9.34
C ASP A 80 10.09 21.28 9.78
N ALA A 81 10.45 21.07 11.05
CA ALA A 81 10.54 19.76 11.67
C ALA A 81 9.20 19.01 11.76
N ASP A 82 8.05 19.70 11.74
CA ASP A 82 6.71 19.11 11.80
C ASP A 82 6.21 18.64 10.44
N ALA A 83 6.82 19.11 9.35
CA ALA A 83 6.55 18.68 7.98
C ALA A 83 7.38 17.45 7.56
N VAL A 84 8.37 17.06 8.36
CA VAL A 84 9.20 15.88 8.11
C VAL A 84 8.33 14.64 8.02
N TRP A 85 8.58 13.82 7.00
CA TRP A 85 7.90 12.56 6.73
C TRP A 85 7.79 11.62 7.94
N GLY A 86 6.74 10.82 7.97
CA GLY A 86 6.49 9.81 9.02
C GLY A 86 6.81 8.39 8.55
N THR A 87 6.47 7.41 9.39
CA THR A 87 6.75 5.98 9.18
C THR A 87 6.20 5.40 7.89
N ILE A 88 4.97 5.79 7.49
CA ILE A 88 4.36 5.31 6.23
C ILE A 88 5.21 5.71 5.01
N ALA A 89 5.78 6.91 5.05
CA ALA A 89 6.65 7.40 3.98
C ALA A 89 8.05 6.79 4.02
N ALA A 90 8.58 6.50 5.21
CA ALA A 90 9.84 5.76 5.37
C ALA A 90 9.73 4.33 4.79
N TRP A 91 8.62 3.63 5.07
CA TRP A 91 8.36 2.30 4.50
C TRP A 91 8.15 2.33 3.00
N ALA A 92 7.42 3.33 2.48
CA ALA A 92 7.28 3.53 1.03
C ALA A 92 8.64 3.75 0.34
N TRP A 93 9.51 4.57 0.93
CA TRP A 93 10.87 4.78 0.45
C TRP A 93 11.71 3.51 0.50
N GLY A 94 11.52 2.67 1.51
CA GLY A 94 12.11 1.34 1.59
C GLY A 94 11.79 0.47 0.37
N SER A 95 10.53 0.44 -0.05
CA SER A 95 10.12 -0.26 -1.28
C SER A 95 10.89 0.24 -2.50
N SER A 96 11.06 1.55 -2.65
CA SER A 96 11.89 2.11 -3.74
C SER A 96 13.35 1.68 -3.68
N ARG A 97 13.93 1.47 -2.47
CA ARG A 97 15.30 0.96 -2.34
C ARG A 97 15.42 -0.51 -2.77
N VAL A 98 14.37 -1.32 -2.56
CA VAL A 98 14.33 -2.69 -3.10
C VAL A 98 14.28 -2.67 -4.63
N ILE A 99 13.51 -1.74 -5.21
CA ILE A 99 13.45 -1.55 -6.66
C ILE A 99 14.83 -1.11 -7.20
N ASP A 100 15.52 -0.17 -6.53
CA ASP A 100 16.88 0.24 -6.92
C ASP A 100 17.85 -0.96 -6.96
N TYR A 101 17.73 -1.92 -6.04
CA TYR A 101 18.52 -3.14 -6.07
C TYR A 101 18.10 -4.07 -7.22
N ALA A 102 16.80 -4.23 -7.46
CA ALA A 102 16.29 -5.07 -8.55
C ALA A 102 16.77 -4.57 -9.94
N GLU A 103 16.98 -3.27 -10.13
CA GLU A 103 17.55 -2.69 -11.35
C GLU A 103 19.00 -3.10 -11.62
N THR A 104 19.70 -3.68 -10.63
CA THR A 104 21.10 -4.09 -10.78
C THR A 104 21.29 -5.48 -11.40
N THR A 105 20.20 -6.21 -11.64
CA THR A 105 20.23 -7.53 -12.27
C THR A 105 19.34 -7.57 -13.52
N ASP A 106 19.77 -8.32 -14.52
CA ASP A 106 18.99 -8.59 -15.74
C ASP A 106 17.95 -9.72 -15.54
N ASP A 107 17.93 -10.36 -14.36
CA ASP A 107 17.00 -11.45 -14.03
C ASP A 107 15.55 -10.96 -13.79
N ILE A 108 15.35 -9.65 -13.59
CA ILE A 108 14.06 -9.05 -13.25
C ILE A 108 13.61 -8.11 -14.36
N ASP A 109 12.41 -8.36 -14.91
CA ASP A 109 11.78 -7.44 -15.85
C ASP A 109 11.25 -6.20 -15.11
N MET A 110 12.06 -5.13 -15.10
CA MET A 110 11.74 -3.87 -14.44
C MET A 110 10.56 -3.12 -15.05
N THR A 111 10.03 -3.56 -16.20
CA THR A 111 8.77 -3.01 -16.73
C THR A 111 7.55 -3.57 -15.99
N LYS A 112 7.68 -4.67 -15.24
CA LYS A 112 6.58 -5.43 -14.60
C LYS A 112 6.73 -5.51 -13.09
N VAL A 113 6.82 -4.36 -12.44
CA VAL A 113 6.95 -4.27 -10.98
C VAL A 113 5.58 -4.09 -10.32
N ALA A 114 5.27 -4.94 -9.34
CA ALA A 114 4.12 -4.75 -8.45
C ALA A 114 4.58 -4.45 -7.01
N VAL A 115 3.91 -3.50 -6.36
CA VAL A 115 4.04 -3.28 -4.90
C VAL A 115 2.75 -3.69 -4.20
N VAL A 116 2.86 -4.51 -3.17
CA VAL A 116 1.71 -5.02 -2.41
C VAL A 116 1.89 -4.72 -0.93
N GLY A 117 0.85 -4.18 -0.30
CA GLY A 117 0.86 -3.94 1.13
C GLY A 117 -0.52 -4.16 1.76
N HIS A 118 -0.52 -4.78 2.95
CA HIS A 118 -1.72 -5.01 3.74
C HIS A 118 -1.86 -3.98 4.87
N SER A 119 -3.06 -3.42 5.06
CA SER A 119 -3.38 -2.51 6.16
C SER A 119 -2.45 -1.27 6.17
N ARG A 120 -1.74 -0.99 7.27
CA ARG A 120 -0.74 0.10 7.35
C ARG A 120 0.33 0.02 6.25
N ARG A 121 0.74 -1.19 5.86
CA ARG A 121 1.68 -1.41 4.74
C ARG A 121 1.03 -1.13 3.40
N GLY A 122 -0.29 -1.30 3.29
CA GLY A 122 -1.06 -0.89 2.12
C GLY A 122 -1.07 0.62 1.92
N LYS A 123 -1.03 1.41 3.01
CA LYS A 123 -0.84 2.87 2.93
C LYS A 123 0.53 3.20 2.32
N SER A 124 1.55 2.46 2.75
CA SER A 124 2.93 2.61 2.27
C SER A 124 3.07 2.15 0.81
N ALA A 125 2.43 1.05 0.43
CA ALA A 125 2.40 0.55 -0.95
C ALA A 125 1.72 1.56 -1.89
N LEU A 126 0.59 2.15 -1.48
CA LEU A 126 -0.07 3.19 -2.26
C LEU A 126 0.81 4.44 -2.41
N LEU A 127 1.46 4.85 -1.32
CA LEU A 127 2.36 6.00 -1.34
C LEU A 127 3.60 5.74 -2.21
N ALA A 128 4.17 4.53 -2.16
CA ALA A 128 5.25 4.13 -3.06
C ALA A 128 4.79 4.18 -4.52
N GLY A 129 3.63 3.60 -4.83
CA GLY A 129 3.02 3.67 -6.16
C GLY A 129 2.83 5.10 -6.65
N ALA A 130 2.44 6.03 -5.79
CA ALA A 130 2.23 7.43 -6.15
C ALA A 130 3.52 8.22 -6.40
N PHE A 131 4.65 7.84 -5.81
CA PHE A 131 5.92 8.58 -5.87
C PHE A 131 7.05 7.85 -6.60
N ASP A 132 6.84 6.61 -7.02
CA ASP A 132 7.80 5.81 -7.79
C ASP A 132 7.14 5.26 -9.07
N ASP A 133 7.45 5.90 -10.20
CA ASP A 133 6.86 5.59 -11.50
C ASP A 133 7.29 4.25 -12.09
N ARG A 134 8.30 3.59 -11.49
CA ARG A 134 8.74 2.24 -11.89
C ARG A 134 7.71 1.17 -11.51
N ILE A 135 6.78 1.48 -10.61
CA ILE A 135 5.77 0.54 -10.10
C ILE A 135 4.57 0.48 -11.05
N SER A 136 4.51 -0.57 -11.87
CA SER A 136 3.44 -0.82 -12.84
C SER A 136 2.08 -1.18 -12.22
N LEU A 137 2.08 -1.90 -11.09
CA LEU A 137 0.88 -2.28 -10.35
C LEU A 137 1.02 -1.94 -8.86
N THR A 138 0.09 -1.15 -8.35
CA THR A 138 0.01 -0.80 -6.93
C THR A 138 -1.17 -1.49 -6.26
N VAL A 139 -0.92 -2.34 -5.27
CA VAL A 139 -1.95 -3.05 -4.53
C VAL A 139 -2.09 -2.48 -3.12
N ALA A 140 -3.13 -1.69 -2.92
CA ALA A 140 -3.53 -1.13 -1.63
C ALA A 140 -4.54 -2.07 -0.96
N HIS A 141 -4.04 -3.11 -0.27
CA HIS A 141 -4.91 -4.12 0.32
C HIS A 141 -5.42 -3.67 1.70
N GLN A 142 -6.72 -3.36 1.79
CA GLN A 142 -7.41 -2.95 3.02
C GLN A 142 -6.67 -1.80 3.76
N ALA A 143 -6.17 -0.81 3.02
CA ALA A 143 -5.30 0.24 3.54
C ALA A 143 -6.07 1.34 4.29
N GLY A 144 -7.21 1.79 3.76
CA GLY A 144 -8.17 2.66 4.44
C GLY A 144 -7.71 4.09 4.66
N THR A 145 -7.98 4.65 5.85
CA THR A 145 -7.78 6.07 6.17
C THR A 145 -6.34 6.52 5.96
N GLY A 146 -6.15 7.68 5.31
CA GLY A 146 -4.82 8.19 4.97
C GLY A 146 -4.14 7.47 3.79
N ALA A 147 -4.85 6.55 3.12
CA ALA A 147 -4.42 5.90 1.90
C ALA A 147 -5.47 6.03 0.81
N ASP A 148 -6.35 5.03 0.62
CA ASP A 148 -7.33 4.96 -0.46
C ASP A 148 -8.72 5.46 -0.06
N ALA A 149 -9.06 5.47 1.23
CA ALA A 149 -10.39 5.89 1.70
C ALA A 149 -10.43 7.40 1.99
N LEU A 150 -11.42 8.12 1.43
CA LEU A 150 -11.55 9.57 1.60
C LEU A 150 -11.61 9.93 3.09
N SER A 151 -10.75 10.85 3.50
CA SER A 151 -10.69 11.39 4.86
C SER A 151 -11.95 12.19 5.21
N ARG A 152 -12.58 12.84 4.22
CA ARG A 152 -13.84 13.61 4.42
C ARG A 152 -15.10 12.76 4.50
N LEU A 153 -15.04 11.47 4.17
CA LEU A 153 -16.18 10.56 4.18
C LEU A 153 -15.98 9.44 5.20
N THR A 154 -16.26 9.74 6.48
CA THR A 154 -15.88 8.90 7.63
C THR A 154 -16.94 7.88 8.07
N LEU A 155 -18.01 7.67 7.30
CA LEU A 155 -19.12 6.82 7.76
C LEU A 155 -18.68 5.34 7.82
N PHE A 156 -18.60 4.79 9.04
CA PHE A 156 -18.11 3.44 9.37
C PHE A 156 -16.61 3.18 9.12
N GLN A 157 -15.82 4.24 8.94
CA GLN A 157 -14.38 4.20 8.66
C GLN A 157 -13.58 4.72 9.87
N GLU A 158 -12.32 4.29 10.00
CA GLU A 158 -11.36 4.88 10.96
C GLU A 158 -11.26 6.41 10.82
N PRO A 159 -11.60 7.20 11.85
CA PRO A 159 -11.49 8.65 11.73
C PRO A 159 -10.04 9.10 11.90
N VAL A 160 -9.65 10.14 11.15
CA VAL A 160 -8.28 10.72 11.16
C VAL A 160 -7.78 11.01 12.58
N PHE A 161 -8.63 11.54 13.47
CA PHE A 161 -8.23 11.88 14.83
C PHE A 161 -7.83 10.65 15.65
N LEU A 162 -8.52 9.52 15.47
CA LEU A 162 -8.25 8.30 16.22
C LEU A 162 -6.97 7.65 15.72
N MET A 163 -6.79 7.60 14.40
CA MET A 163 -5.55 7.13 13.77
C MET A 163 -4.35 7.95 14.26
N ASN A 164 -4.43 9.28 14.21
CA ASN A 164 -3.35 10.16 14.68
C ASN A 164 -3.13 10.08 16.20
N TRP A 165 -4.15 9.71 16.98
CA TRP A 165 -4.01 9.53 18.43
C TRP A 165 -3.31 8.21 18.77
N MET A 166 -3.64 7.12 18.07
CA MET A 166 -3.05 5.80 18.29
C MET A 166 -1.67 5.64 17.65
N TYR A 167 -1.42 6.31 16.52
CA TYR A 167 -0.24 6.11 15.67
C TYR A 167 0.37 7.44 15.25
N ARG A 168 0.91 8.19 16.23
CA ARG A 168 1.37 9.57 16.03
C ARG A 168 2.56 9.67 15.06
N HIS A 169 3.35 8.59 14.94
CA HIS A 169 4.51 8.45 14.06
C HIS A 169 4.18 8.19 12.58
N TRP A 170 2.99 7.67 12.25
CA TRP A 170 2.67 7.24 10.88
C TRP A 170 2.77 8.35 9.83
N PHE A 171 2.31 9.55 10.18
CA PHE A 171 2.27 10.72 9.30
C PHE A 171 3.09 11.86 9.90
N ASN A 172 3.37 12.88 9.08
CA ASN A 172 3.99 14.10 9.60
C ASN A 172 3.09 14.78 10.65
N LYS A 173 3.70 15.56 11.54
CA LYS A 173 2.98 16.20 12.65
C LYS A 173 1.96 17.23 12.17
N ARG A 174 2.18 17.86 11.00
CA ARG A 174 1.19 18.76 10.39
C ARG A 174 -0.15 18.06 10.16
N PHE A 175 -0.17 16.78 9.81
CA PHE A 175 -1.42 16.05 9.61
C PHE A 175 -2.29 15.99 10.87
N GLN A 176 -1.67 16.01 12.06
CA GLN A 176 -2.39 16.04 13.35
C GLN A 176 -3.18 17.34 13.56
N THR A 177 -2.82 18.44 12.89
CA THR A 177 -3.56 19.71 12.96
C THR A 177 -4.96 19.64 12.32
N TYR A 178 -5.20 18.59 11.51
CA TYR A 178 -6.50 18.33 10.87
C TYR A 178 -7.38 17.38 11.69
N ASN A 179 -6.95 16.97 12.89
CA ASN A 179 -7.80 16.24 13.82
C ASN A 179 -9.08 17.04 14.09
N PHE A 180 -10.25 16.41 13.90
CA PHE A 180 -11.58 17.04 13.96
C PHE A 180 -11.80 18.22 12.99
N ARG A 181 -10.90 18.42 12.01
CA ARG A 181 -10.91 19.50 11.02
C ARG A 181 -10.66 18.97 9.60
N ILE A 182 -11.09 17.74 9.33
CA ILE A 182 -10.88 17.04 8.04
C ILE A 182 -11.41 17.82 6.82
N HIS A 183 -12.43 18.67 7.00
CA HIS A 183 -12.93 19.55 5.95
C HIS A 183 -11.92 20.64 5.52
N LYS A 184 -10.92 20.93 6.35
CA LYS A 184 -9.84 21.90 6.07
C LYS A 184 -8.61 21.26 5.43
N LEU A 185 -8.57 19.94 5.25
CA LEU A 185 -7.48 19.33 4.50
C LEU A 185 -7.37 20.03 3.13
N PRO A 186 -6.16 20.30 2.62
CA PRO A 186 -5.99 20.89 1.29
C PRO A 186 -6.20 19.85 0.19
N VAL A 187 -6.10 18.56 0.53
CA VAL A 187 -6.21 17.41 -0.39
C VAL A 187 -7.11 16.31 0.19
N ASP A 188 -7.52 15.33 -0.61
CA ASP A 188 -8.08 14.04 -0.15
C ASP A 188 -7.49 12.86 -0.95
N GLN A 189 -7.84 11.65 -0.55
CA GLN A 189 -7.23 10.41 -1.04
C GLN A 189 -7.43 10.12 -2.54
N HIS A 190 -8.43 10.74 -3.18
CA HIS A 190 -8.57 10.69 -4.63
C HIS A 190 -7.39 11.34 -5.38
N GLU A 191 -6.77 12.39 -4.83
CA GLU A 191 -5.58 13.00 -5.43
C GLU A 191 -4.37 12.09 -5.29
N LEU A 192 -4.24 11.37 -4.17
CA LEU A 192 -3.19 10.34 -4.01
C LEU A 192 -3.37 9.19 -5.02
N LEU A 193 -4.60 8.71 -5.23
CA LEU A 193 -4.89 7.72 -6.27
C LEU A 193 -4.60 8.23 -7.68
N ALA A 194 -4.87 9.52 -7.92
CA ALA A 194 -4.63 10.16 -9.21
C ALA A 194 -3.14 10.26 -9.54
N LEU A 195 -2.26 10.39 -8.54
CA LEU A 195 -0.80 10.39 -8.75
C LEU A 195 -0.26 9.07 -9.32
N VAL A 196 -0.99 7.96 -9.18
CA VAL A 196 -0.59 6.68 -9.77
C VAL A 196 -0.91 6.62 -11.28
N ALA A 197 -1.81 7.48 -11.78
CA ALA A 197 -2.17 7.48 -13.19
C ALA A 197 -0.93 7.73 -14.08
N PRO A 198 -0.77 7.01 -15.22
CA PRO A 198 -1.71 6.07 -15.83
C PRO A 198 -1.57 4.60 -15.39
N ARG A 199 -0.72 4.30 -14.39
CA ARG A 199 -0.41 2.94 -13.92
C ARG A 199 -1.58 2.36 -13.12
N THR A 200 -1.59 1.04 -12.91
CA THR A 200 -2.78 0.38 -12.33
C THR A 200 -2.75 0.39 -10.81
N VAL A 201 -3.90 0.69 -10.19
CA VAL A 201 -4.15 0.51 -8.76
C VAL A 201 -5.23 -0.55 -8.53
N LEU A 202 -4.90 -1.56 -7.73
CA LEU A 202 -5.85 -2.53 -7.19
C LEU A 202 -6.11 -2.24 -5.71
N ILE A 203 -7.37 -2.01 -5.35
CA ILE A 203 -7.80 -1.87 -3.96
C ILE A 203 -8.53 -3.16 -3.56
N ASN A 204 -8.01 -3.90 -2.60
CA ASN A 204 -8.70 -5.07 -2.06
C ASN A 204 -9.45 -4.70 -0.79
N ALA A 205 -10.69 -5.16 -0.67
CA ALA A 205 -11.58 -4.83 0.42
C ALA A 205 -12.32 -6.06 0.95
N ALA A 206 -12.62 -6.04 2.24
CA ALA A 206 -13.43 -7.04 2.94
C ALA A 206 -14.82 -6.48 3.25
N TYR A 207 -15.89 -7.22 2.94
CA TYR A 207 -17.24 -6.79 3.28
C TYR A 207 -17.46 -6.70 4.80
N SER A 208 -16.86 -7.62 5.58
CA SER A 208 -17.01 -7.66 7.03
C SER A 208 -16.10 -6.65 7.76
N TYR A 209 -15.15 -6.02 7.06
CA TYR A 209 -14.23 -5.03 7.63
C TYR A 209 -14.48 -3.63 7.09
N ARG A 210 -15.60 -3.03 7.55
CA ARG A 210 -16.02 -1.68 7.13
C ARG A 210 -15.07 -0.57 7.56
N TRP A 211 -14.25 -0.82 8.60
CA TRP A 211 -13.29 0.13 9.18
C TRP A 211 -12.28 0.69 8.16
N ALA A 212 -11.89 -0.12 7.17
CA ALA A 212 -11.04 0.30 6.06
C ALA A 212 -11.77 1.21 5.04
N GLY A 213 -13.08 1.45 5.18
CA GLY A 213 -13.78 2.44 4.39
C GLY A 213 -13.95 2.09 2.91
N PHE A 214 -14.12 0.81 2.53
CA PHE A 214 -14.14 0.40 1.11
C PHE A 214 -15.15 1.14 0.22
N ARG A 215 -16.29 1.61 0.78
CA ARG A 215 -17.26 2.47 0.07
C ARG A 215 -16.68 3.87 -0.20
N SER A 216 -15.96 4.40 0.78
CA SER A 216 -15.23 5.66 0.69
C SER A 216 -14.11 5.56 -0.36
N SER A 217 -13.36 4.47 -0.39
CA SER A 217 -12.33 4.24 -1.42
C SER A 217 -12.92 4.12 -2.83
N ALA A 218 -14.08 3.48 -2.99
CA ALA A 218 -14.76 3.46 -4.29
C ALA A 218 -15.18 4.87 -4.76
N ASN A 219 -15.52 5.77 -3.84
CA ASN A 219 -15.76 7.18 -4.16
C ASN A 219 -14.45 7.92 -4.49
N ALA A 220 -13.35 7.61 -3.80
CA ALA A 220 -12.03 8.14 -4.12
C ALA A 220 -11.61 7.77 -5.54
N MET A 221 -11.78 6.51 -5.95
CA MET A 221 -11.51 6.04 -7.32
C MET A 221 -12.30 6.86 -8.34
N ARG A 222 -13.61 7.05 -8.13
CA ARG A 222 -14.45 7.84 -9.05
C ARG A 222 -13.98 9.29 -9.18
N ALA A 223 -13.56 9.89 -8.06
CA ALA A 223 -13.03 11.25 -8.06
C ALA A 223 -11.62 11.35 -8.70
N ALA A 224 -10.84 10.26 -8.70
CA ALA A 224 -9.54 10.18 -9.36
C ALA A 224 -9.63 9.86 -10.87
N GLU A 225 -10.74 9.27 -11.32
CA GLU A 225 -10.94 8.83 -12.71
C GLU A 225 -10.67 9.90 -13.79
N PRO A 226 -11.02 11.20 -13.60
CA PRO A 226 -10.71 12.23 -14.58
C PRO A 226 -9.23 12.32 -14.95
N VAL A 227 -8.32 12.05 -14.02
CA VAL A 227 -6.87 12.12 -14.28
C VAL A 227 -6.42 10.97 -15.19
N TYR A 228 -6.97 9.77 -15.03
CA TYR A 228 -6.71 8.65 -15.97
C TYR A 228 -7.20 8.98 -17.39
N LYS A 229 -8.33 9.69 -17.51
CA LYS A 229 -8.85 10.15 -18.82
C LYS A 229 -7.92 11.17 -19.49
N LEU A 230 -7.20 12.00 -18.73
CA LEU A 230 -6.19 12.91 -19.29
C LEU A 230 -5.04 12.15 -19.98
N TYR A 231 -4.69 10.96 -19.48
CA TYR A 231 -3.71 10.07 -20.10
C TYR A 231 -4.30 9.16 -21.19
N GLY A 232 -5.55 9.38 -21.61
CA GLY A 232 -6.24 8.53 -22.60
C GLY A 232 -6.51 7.11 -22.10
N LYS A 233 -6.46 6.86 -20.78
CA LYS A 233 -6.72 5.56 -20.18
C LYS A 233 -8.14 5.51 -19.60
N THR A 234 -8.72 4.31 -19.58
CA THR A 234 -9.95 4.04 -18.84
C THR A 234 -9.61 3.85 -17.36
N GLY A 235 -9.88 4.87 -16.53
CA GLY A 235 -9.67 4.78 -15.09
C GLY A 235 -10.52 3.66 -14.46
N ILE A 236 -11.83 3.66 -14.68
CA ILE A 236 -12.74 2.67 -14.10
C ILE A 236 -13.51 1.94 -15.21
N LYS A 237 -13.59 0.60 -15.13
CA LYS A 237 -14.45 -0.21 -16.01
C LYS A 237 -15.70 -0.67 -15.27
N GLY A 238 -16.86 -0.61 -15.94
CA GLY A 238 -18.15 -0.91 -15.32
C GLY A 238 -18.39 -0.06 -14.06
N THR A 239 -18.59 -0.72 -12.92
CA THR A 239 -18.75 -0.04 -11.62
C THR A 239 -17.42 0.28 -10.93
N GLY A 240 -16.30 -0.27 -11.43
CA GLY A 240 -14.99 -0.29 -10.78
C GLY A 240 -14.87 -1.28 -9.64
N ILE A 241 -15.91 -2.06 -9.38
CA ILE A 241 -15.97 -3.03 -8.30
C ILE A 241 -16.12 -4.41 -8.92
N ILE A 242 -15.28 -5.35 -8.49
CA ILE A 242 -15.35 -6.77 -8.84
C ILE A 242 -15.46 -7.63 -7.57
N THR A 243 -16.06 -8.81 -7.70
CA THR A 243 -16.17 -9.84 -6.65
C THR A 243 -15.62 -11.19 -7.13
N ASP A 244 -15.83 -12.25 -6.35
CA ASP A 244 -15.45 -13.62 -6.71
C ASP A 244 -16.18 -14.16 -7.96
N ASP A 245 -17.33 -13.57 -8.30
CA ASP A 245 -18.17 -14.00 -9.44
C ASP A 245 -17.77 -13.33 -10.76
N ASP A 246 -16.93 -12.29 -10.69
CA ASP A 246 -16.53 -11.51 -11.86
C ASP A 246 -15.28 -12.10 -12.52
N GLU A 247 -15.27 -12.10 -13.86
CA GLU A 247 -14.08 -12.45 -14.62
C GLU A 247 -12.98 -11.39 -14.43
N ILE A 248 -11.73 -11.81 -14.23
CA ILE A 248 -10.56 -10.92 -14.23
C ILE A 248 -9.95 -10.92 -15.63
N SER A 249 -10.22 -9.87 -16.40
CA SER A 249 -9.74 -9.73 -17.78
C SER A 249 -9.47 -8.27 -18.14
N ILE A 250 -8.95 -8.04 -19.35
CA ILE A 250 -8.79 -6.69 -19.89
C ILE A 250 -10.12 -5.95 -20.07
N HIS A 251 -11.27 -6.60 -19.94
CA HIS A 251 -12.57 -5.94 -20.01
C HIS A 251 -13.09 -5.48 -18.64
N THR A 252 -12.57 -6.05 -17.54
CA THR A 252 -13.00 -5.74 -16.16
C THR A 252 -11.94 -4.95 -15.37
N ILE A 253 -10.66 -5.09 -15.70
CA ILE A 253 -9.56 -4.38 -15.04
C ILE A 253 -9.30 -3.03 -15.72
N GLY A 254 -9.54 -1.93 -14.99
CA GLY A 254 -9.23 -0.57 -15.40
C GLY A 254 -7.90 -0.06 -14.84
N GLY A 255 -7.62 1.23 -15.01
CA GLY A 255 -6.53 1.89 -14.28
C GLY A 255 -6.71 1.84 -12.76
N MET A 256 -7.96 1.77 -12.29
CA MET A 256 -8.31 1.53 -10.89
C MET A 256 -9.43 0.50 -10.82
N THR A 257 -9.23 -0.54 -10.00
CA THR A 257 -10.23 -1.57 -9.73
C THR A 257 -10.28 -1.86 -8.22
N GLN A 258 -11.47 -2.04 -7.67
CA GLN A 258 -11.67 -2.50 -6.31
C GLN A 258 -12.23 -3.93 -6.29
N TYR A 259 -11.51 -4.86 -5.68
CA TYR A 259 -12.01 -6.21 -5.45
C TYR A 259 -12.59 -6.35 -4.04
N ARG A 260 -13.78 -6.95 -3.92
CA ARG A 260 -14.49 -7.16 -2.65
C ARG A 260 -14.89 -8.61 -2.47
N ARG A 261 -14.70 -9.13 -1.26
CA ARG A 261 -15.15 -10.47 -0.87
C ARG A 261 -15.65 -10.54 0.58
N PRO A 262 -16.46 -11.55 0.93
CA PRO A 262 -16.93 -11.77 2.31
C PRO A 262 -15.81 -12.36 3.18
N SER A 263 -14.91 -11.49 3.64
CA SER A 263 -13.78 -11.83 4.49
C SER A 263 -13.60 -10.82 5.63
N GLY A 264 -12.64 -11.10 6.51
CA GLY A 264 -12.20 -10.18 7.57
C GLY A 264 -10.98 -9.34 7.15
N HIS A 265 -10.28 -8.80 8.15
CA HIS A 265 -9.04 -8.05 7.94
C HIS A 265 -7.85 -9.01 7.81
N SER A 266 -7.67 -9.59 6.63
CA SER A 266 -6.66 -10.61 6.32
C SER A 266 -6.22 -10.54 4.86
N LEU A 267 -4.97 -10.89 4.59
CA LEU A 267 -4.45 -11.16 3.25
C LEU A 267 -4.30 -12.68 3.12
N ASP A 268 -5.38 -13.34 2.72
CA ASP A 268 -5.43 -14.80 2.56
C ASP A 268 -5.12 -15.22 1.10
N PRO A 269 -4.96 -16.53 0.82
CA PRO A 269 -4.66 -17.01 -0.53
C PRO A 269 -5.69 -16.62 -1.60
N ASP A 270 -6.95 -16.38 -1.24
CA ASP A 270 -7.97 -15.95 -2.21
C ASP A 270 -7.70 -14.53 -2.70
N TYR A 271 -7.25 -13.64 -1.81
CA TYR A 271 -6.78 -12.32 -2.21
C TYR A 271 -5.53 -12.41 -3.08
N TRP A 272 -4.57 -13.27 -2.75
CA TRP A 272 -3.37 -13.47 -3.57
C TRP A 272 -3.69 -13.98 -4.97
N ARG A 273 -4.63 -14.93 -5.10
CA ARG A 273 -5.12 -15.40 -6.39
C ARG A 273 -5.57 -14.23 -7.26
N VAL A 274 -6.42 -13.34 -6.73
CA VAL A 274 -6.93 -12.17 -7.45
C VAL A 274 -5.83 -11.16 -7.76
N ILE A 275 -4.92 -10.89 -6.82
CA ILE A 275 -3.76 -10.01 -7.04
C ILE A 275 -2.93 -10.51 -8.22
N LEU A 276 -2.64 -11.82 -8.26
CA LEU A 276 -1.83 -12.43 -9.30
C LEU A 276 -2.57 -12.56 -10.64
N ASP A 277 -3.89 -12.74 -10.63
CA ASP A 277 -4.73 -12.71 -11.83
C ASP A 277 -4.75 -11.29 -12.44
N VAL A 278 -4.87 -10.25 -11.60
CA VAL A 278 -4.79 -8.84 -12.02
C VAL A 278 -3.40 -8.50 -12.54
N ALA A 279 -2.33 -8.93 -11.85
CA ALA A 279 -0.95 -8.74 -12.30
C ALA A 279 -0.73 -9.29 -13.71
N LYS A 280 -1.26 -10.49 -13.99
CA LYS A 280 -1.21 -11.10 -15.32
C LYS A 280 -1.88 -10.22 -16.39
N VAL A 281 -3.05 -9.66 -16.09
CA VAL A 281 -3.75 -8.76 -17.02
C VAL A 281 -2.94 -7.47 -17.22
N VAL A 282 -2.47 -6.84 -16.14
CA VAL A 282 -1.73 -5.56 -16.21
C VAL A 282 -0.45 -5.73 -17.03
N PHE A 283 0.38 -6.71 -16.68
CA PHE A 283 1.70 -6.92 -17.29
C PHE A 283 1.66 -7.44 -18.73
N ALA A 284 0.54 -8.01 -19.18
CA ALA A 284 0.34 -8.39 -20.57
C ALA A 284 -0.03 -7.21 -21.49
N ASN A 285 -0.41 -6.06 -20.91
CA ASN A 285 -0.94 -4.90 -21.64
C ASN A 285 -0.07 -3.64 -21.48
N GLN A 286 1.20 -3.82 -21.11
CA GLN A 286 2.20 -2.75 -21.02
C GLN A 286 2.99 -2.59 -22.31
#